data_AF-A0A2A5V261-F1
#
_entry.id   AF-A0A2A5V261-F1
#
_cell.length_a   1.000
_cell.length_b   1.000
_cell.length_c   1.000
_cell.angle_alpha   90.00
_cell.angle_beta   90.00
_cell.angle_gamma   90.00
#
_symmetry.space_group_name_H-M   'P 1'
#
loop_
_entity.id
_entity.type
_entity.pdbx_description
1 polymer ?
#
loop_
_entity_poly.entity_id
_entity_poly.type
_entity_poly.pdbx_seq_one_letter_code
_entity_poly.pdbx_strand_id
1 'polypeptide(L)'
;SEVIKKFISSFKDSLPVIMSDHMGWQISKEKIKILDMWSIINSKNTFNVQHNHPNSLLSAAYYVKAKKNSGQIKFFDPKEMKVMYHPSISKFNEISAEVVKIEPEEGKLLLFPSYLYHAVDENLSDEDRIVISFNLIN
;
A
#
# COMPACT_ATOMS: atom_id res chain seq x y z
N SER A 1 2.95 -20.73 11.75
CA SER A 1 1.66 -21.19 11.18
C SER A 1 1.87 -21.64 9.75
N GLU A 2 1.30 -22.79 9.36
CA GLU A 2 1.39 -23.33 7.98
C GLU A 2 0.71 -22.43 6.95
N VAL A 3 -0.40 -21.79 7.32
CA VAL A 3 -1.13 -20.84 6.46
C VAL A 3 -0.26 -19.64 6.08
N ILE A 4 0.45 -19.07 7.04
CA ILE A 4 1.35 -17.91 6.80
C ILE A 4 2.50 -18.31 5.87
N LYS A 5 3.07 -19.51 6.05
CA LYS A 5 4.14 -20.02 5.17
C LYS A 5 3.66 -20.16 3.72
N LYS A 6 2.45 -20.69 3.52
CA LYS A 6 1.82 -20.80 2.20
C LYS A 6 1.56 -19.44 1.58
N PHE A 7 1.02 -18.50 2.35
CA PHE A 7 0.80 -17.12 1.91
C PHE A 7 2.10 -16.44 1.46
N ILE A 8 3.15 -16.47 2.28
CA ILE A 8 4.45 -15.87 1.90
C ILE A 8 5.02 -16.57 0.65
N SER A 9 4.92 -17.89 0.59
CA SER A 9 5.43 -18.66 -0.55
C SER A 9 4.71 -18.34 -1.86
N SER A 10 3.49 -17.80 -1.83
CA SER A 10 2.74 -17.49 -3.06
C SER A 10 3.25 -16.25 -3.79
N PHE A 11 4.06 -15.39 -3.16
CA PHE A 11 4.57 -14.17 -3.78
C PHE A 11 6.08 -13.92 -3.61
N LYS A 12 6.76 -14.67 -2.72
CA LYS A 12 8.18 -14.43 -2.40
C LYS A 12 9.09 -14.41 -3.63
N ASP A 13 8.82 -15.25 -4.63
CA ASP A 13 9.68 -15.41 -5.82
C ASP A 13 9.51 -14.23 -6.79
N SER A 14 8.42 -13.46 -6.66
CA SER A 14 8.18 -12.23 -7.43
C SER A 14 8.86 -11.01 -6.82
N LEU A 15 9.18 -11.01 -5.51
CA LEU A 15 9.77 -9.84 -4.84
C LEU A 15 11.09 -9.38 -5.46
N PRO A 16 12.06 -10.26 -5.80
CA PRO A 16 13.28 -9.81 -6.44
C PRO A 16 13.04 -9.07 -7.76
N VAL A 17 12.14 -9.58 -8.61
CA VAL A 17 11.79 -8.99 -9.91
C VAL A 17 11.12 -7.64 -9.72
N ILE A 18 10.20 -7.53 -8.75
CA ILE A 18 9.55 -6.25 -8.42
C ILE A 18 10.59 -5.22 -7.96
N MET A 19 11.48 -5.60 -7.06
CA MET A 19 12.48 -4.69 -6.51
C MET A 19 13.57 -4.31 -7.53
N SER A 20 14.00 -5.23 -8.40
CA SER A 20 15.01 -4.90 -9.41
C SER A 20 14.41 -4.22 -10.63
N ASP A 21 13.40 -4.81 -11.26
CA ASP A 21 12.99 -4.46 -12.62
C ASP A 21 11.95 -3.33 -12.63
N HIS A 22 11.10 -3.28 -11.60
CA HIS A 22 10.06 -2.23 -11.49
C HIS A 22 10.51 -1.05 -10.64
N MET A 23 11.28 -1.29 -9.56
CA MET A 23 11.79 -0.23 -8.69
C MET A 23 13.19 0.25 -9.07
N GLY A 24 13.93 -0.49 -9.88
CA GLY A 24 15.30 -0.15 -10.27
C GLY A 24 16.32 -0.27 -9.15
N TRP A 25 16.02 -1.04 -8.08
CA TRP A 25 16.91 -1.14 -6.93
C TRP A 25 17.94 -2.25 -7.10
N GLN A 26 19.17 -1.98 -6.66
CA GLN A 26 20.15 -3.02 -6.45
C GLN A 26 19.86 -3.72 -5.12
N ILE A 27 19.50 -5.01 -5.18
CA ILE A 27 19.14 -5.81 -4.01
C ILE A 27 19.95 -7.10 -3.91
N SER A 28 20.07 -7.60 -2.68
CA SER A 28 20.62 -8.92 -2.35
C SER A 28 19.45 -9.87 -2.09
N LYS A 29 19.15 -10.77 -3.04
CA LYS A 29 17.92 -11.59 -3.04
C LYS A 29 17.76 -12.39 -1.74
N GLU A 30 18.87 -12.89 -1.22
CA GLU A 30 18.97 -13.67 0.02
C GLU A 30 18.71 -12.86 1.30
N LYS A 31 18.71 -11.54 1.23
CA LYS A 31 18.46 -10.65 2.38
C LYS A 31 17.05 -10.06 2.42
N ILE A 32 16.21 -10.30 1.40
CA ILE A 32 14.81 -9.86 1.44
C ILE A 32 14.11 -10.53 2.63
N LYS A 33 13.59 -9.73 3.55
CA LYS A 33 12.91 -10.21 4.76
C LYS A 33 11.64 -9.42 5.01
N ILE A 34 10.63 -10.12 5.53
CA ILE A 34 9.47 -9.48 6.16
C ILE A 34 9.88 -9.08 7.57
N LEU A 35 9.87 -7.78 7.87
CA LEU A 35 10.24 -7.24 9.17
C LEU A 35 9.12 -7.46 10.21
N ASP A 36 7.89 -7.17 9.81
CA ASP A 36 6.69 -7.22 10.62
C ASP A 36 5.48 -7.59 9.74
N MET A 37 4.44 -8.14 10.35
CA MET A 37 3.20 -8.53 9.67
C MET A 37 2.04 -8.45 10.65
N TRP A 38 0.94 -7.81 10.25
CA TRP A 38 -0.24 -7.61 11.08
C TRP A 38 -1.53 -7.60 10.25
N SER A 39 -2.67 -7.71 10.93
CA SER A 39 -3.99 -7.61 10.31
C SER A 39 -4.68 -6.31 10.71
N ILE A 40 -5.46 -5.75 9.79
CA ILE A 40 -6.30 -4.57 10.01
C ILE A 40 -7.73 -4.97 9.65
N ILE A 41 -8.67 -4.66 10.53
CA ILE A 41 -10.11 -4.80 10.27
C ILE A 41 -10.72 -3.41 10.39
N ASN A 42 -11.18 -2.87 9.28
CA ASN A 42 -11.90 -1.60 9.23
C ASN A 42 -13.40 -1.89 9.05
N SER A 43 -14.18 -1.73 10.11
CA SER A 43 -15.65 -1.77 10.06
C SER A 43 -16.22 -0.50 9.45
N LYS A 44 -17.54 -0.46 9.23
CA LYS A 44 -18.25 0.73 8.74
C LYS A 44 -17.88 1.98 9.55
N ASN A 45 -17.67 3.08 8.84
CA ASN A 45 -17.28 4.40 9.36
C ASN A 45 -15.88 4.46 10.02
N THR A 46 -15.02 3.47 9.78
CA THR A 46 -13.62 3.51 10.22
C THR A 46 -12.69 3.83 9.06
N PHE A 47 -11.53 4.42 9.37
CA PHE A 47 -10.53 4.86 8.41
C PHE A 47 -9.13 4.77 9.03
N ASN A 48 -8.10 4.91 8.19
CA ASN A 48 -6.71 5.02 8.66
C ASN A 48 -6.19 6.41 8.30
N VAL A 49 -5.67 7.12 9.31
CA VAL A 49 -5.05 8.44 9.13
C VAL A 49 -3.78 8.34 8.28
N GLN A 50 -3.36 9.48 7.72
CA GLN A 50 -2.14 9.57 6.93
C GLN A 50 -0.90 9.18 7.76
N HIS A 51 -0.11 8.25 7.26
CA HIS A 51 1.15 7.80 7.86
C HIS A 51 2.08 7.20 6.79
N ASN A 52 3.30 6.85 7.20
CA ASN A 52 4.25 6.05 6.41
C ASN A 52 4.85 4.96 7.31
N HIS A 53 5.75 4.14 6.78
CA HIS A 53 6.42 3.06 7.54
C HIS A 53 7.94 3.31 7.58
N PRO A 54 8.45 3.96 8.64
CA PRO A 54 9.89 4.21 8.78
C PRO A 54 10.70 2.91 8.81
N ASN A 55 11.98 3.00 8.43
CA ASN A 55 12.96 1.90 8.49
C ASN A 55 12.59 0.68 7.63
N SER A 56 11.76 0.86 6.61
CA SER A 56 11.31 -0.18 5.67
C SER A 56 11.51 0.26 4.23
N LEU A 57 11.66 -0.70 3.31
CA LEU A 57 11.82 -0.43 1.87
C LEU A 57 10.47 -0.41 1.15
N LEU A 58 9.73 -1.52 1.25
CA LEU A 58 8.39 -1.66 0.72
C LEU A 58 7.42 -2.04 1.84
N SER A 59 6.22 -1.49 1.75
CA SER A 59 5.09 -1.88 2.59
C SER A 59 4.04 -2.54 1.71
N ALA A 60 3.22 -3.38 2.33
CA ALA A 60 2.24 -4.19 1.63
C ALA A 60 0.84 -4.08 2.24
N ALA A 61 -0.16 -4.24 1.36
CA ALA A 61 -1.55 -4.42 1.74
C ALA A 61 -2.15 -5.56 0.90
N TYR A 62 -2.38 -6.71 1.53
CA TYR A 62 -3.11 -7.83 0.95
C TYR A 62 -4.58 -7.77 1.38
N TYR A 63 -5.48 -7.63 0.42
CA TYR A 63 -6.91 -7.46 0.66
C TYR A 63 -7.59 -8.82 0.81
N VAL A 64 -7.71 -9.30 2.04
CA VAL A 64 -8.45 -10.54 2.36
C VAL A 64 -9.94 -10.35 2.05
N LYS A 65 -10.48 -9.18 2.44
CA LYS A 65 -11.87 -8.79 2.20
C LYS A 65 -11.95 -7.31 1.86
N ALA A 66 -12.49 -6.97 0.70
CA ALA A 66 -12.65 -5.59 0.24
C ALA A 66 -13.89 -5.47 -0.64
N LYS A 67 -14.98 -4.92 -0.09
CA LYS A 67 -16.20 -4.62 -0.85
C LYS A 67 -16.11 -3.24 -1.49
N LYS A 68 -16.96 -3.00 -2.48
CA LYS A 68 -17.10 -1.67 -3.08
C LYS A 68 -17.39 -0.64 -1.97
N ASN A 69 -16.75 0.53 -2.07
CA ASN A 69 -16.86 1.62 -1.07
C ASN A 69 -16.28 1.27 0.31
N SER A 70 -15.40 0.27 0.41
CA SER A 70 -14.81 -0.14 1.70
C SER A 70 -13.59 0.66 2.15
N GLY A 71 -13.31 1.79 1.50
CA GLY A 71 -12.18 2.67 1.81
C GLY A 71 -11.03 2.49 0.84
N GLN A 72 -10.85 3.47 -0.05
CA GLN A 72 -9.74 3.55 -0.99
C GLN A 72 -8.43 3.81 -0.25
N ILE A 73 -7.34 3.15 -0.66
CA ILE A 73 -6.02 3.57 -0.21
C ILE A 73 -5.60 4.80 -1.02
N LYS A 74 -5.18 5.84 -0.32
CA LYS A 74 -4.70 7.10 -0.88
C LYS A 74 -3.19 7.16 -0.72
N PHE A 75 -2.48 7.47 -1.79
CA PHE A 75 -1.05 7.79 -1.76
C PHE A 75 -0.88 9.27 -2.06
N PHE A 76 -0.16 9.97 -1.19
CA PHE A 76 0.15 11.39 -1.34
C PHE A 76 1.46 11.54 -2.09
N ASP A 77 1.51 12.50 -3.02
CA ASP A 77 2.72 12.78 -3.78
C ASP A 77 3.83 13.23 -2.82
N PRO A 78 5.02 12.58 -2.83
CA PRO A 78 6.12 12.96 -1.95
C PRO A 78 6.76 14.31 -2.30
N LYS A 79 6.43 14.91 -3.45
CA LYS A 79 6.86 16.27 -3.83
C LYS A 79 5.99 17.30 -3.12
N GLU A 80 6.32 17.56 -1.86
CA GLU A 80 5.62 18.51 -0.99
C GLU A 80 5.43 19.89 -1.64
N MET A 81 6.36 20.31 -2.50
CA MET A 81 6.31 21.59 -3.21
C MET A 81 5.10 21.77 -4.14
N LYS A 82 4.39 20.69 -4.48
CA LYS A 82 3.16 20.76 -5.28
C LYS A 82 2.02 21.51 -4.59
N VAL A 83 2.04 21.64 -3.26
CA VAL A 83 0.99 22.37 -2.52
C VAL A 83 1.15 23.89 -2.54
N MET A 84 2.20 24.41 -3.20
CA MET A 84 2.40 25.86 -3.35
C MET A 84 1.36 26.48 -4.30
N TYR A 85 1.27 27.81 -4.30
CA TYR A 85 0.32 28.53 -5.14
C TYR A 85 0.48 28.18 -6.63
N HIS A 86 -0.58 27.64 -7.22
CA HIS A 86 -0.70 27.35 -8.64
C HIS A 86 -2.14 27.63 -9.12
N PRO A 87 -2.37 27.81 -10.43
CA PRO A 87 -3.73 27.93 -10.98
C PRO A 87 -4.58 26.69 -10.67
N SER A 88 -5.90 26.86 -10.59
CA SER A 88 -6.83 25.75 -10.37
C SER A 88 -6.66 24.64 -11.42
N ILE A 89 -6.53 23.39 -10.96
CA ILE A 89 -6.38 22.23 -11.83
C ILE A 89 -7.75 21.84 -12.39
N SER A 90 -7.93 21.96 -13.71
CA SER A 90 -9.16 21.54 -14.41
C SER A 90 -9.25 20.03 -14.61
N LYS A 91 -8.10 19.35 -14.69
CA LYS A 91 -8.00 17.89 -14.82
C LYS A 91 -6.70 17.39 -14.18
N PHE A 92 -6.84 16.47 -13.23
CA PHE A 92 -5.69 15.79 -12.63
C PHE A 92 -5.07 14.78 -13.61
N ASN A 93 -3.74 14.72 -13.62
CA ASN A 93 -2.93 13.78 -14.38
C ASN A 93 -1.71 13.35 -13.54
N GLU A 94 -0.83 12.51 -14.07
CA GLU A 94 0.35 12.01 -13.34
C GLU A 94 1.28 13.12 -12.83
N ILE A 95 1.28 14.28 -13.48
CA ILE A 95 2.10 15.43 -13.12
C ILE A 95 1.37 16.34 -12.12
N SER A 96 0.06 16.54 -12.26
CA SER A 96 -0.71 17.46 -11.41
C SER A 96 -1.41 16.79 -10.23
N ALA A 97 -1.50 15.46 -10.20
CA ALA A 97 -2.06 14.74 -9.07
C ALA A 97 -1.19 14.95 -7.83
N GLU A 98 -1.84 15.35 -6.74
CA GLU A 98 -1.26 15.40 -5.39
C GLU A 98 -1.61 14.13 -4.60
N VAL A 99 -2.68 13.44 -5.00
CA VAL A 99 -3.15 12.20 -4.38
C VAL A 99 -3.57 11.22 -5.47
N VAL A 100 -3.08 9.98 -5.39
CA VAL A 100 -3.56 8.85 -6.19
C VAL A 100 -4.37 7.94 -5.30
N LYS A 101 -5.56 7.54 -5.78
CA LYS A 101 -6.45 6.62 -5.07
C LYS A 101 -6.49 5.27 -5.77
N ILE A 102 -6.41 4.19 -5.00
CA ILE A 102 -6.56 2.82 -5.50
C ILE A 102 -7.74 2.17 -4.80
N GLU A 103 -8.70 1.69 -5.59
CA GLU A 103 -9.82 0.88 -5.08
C GLU A 103 -9.29 -0.48 -4.61
N PRO A 104 -9.60 -0.91 -3.37
CA PRO A 104 -9.18 -2.21 -2.89
C PRO A 104 -9.98 -3.33 -3.61
N GLU A 105 -9.31 -4.44 -3.91
CA GLU A 105 -9.94 -5.58 -4.57
C GLU A 105 -9.55 -6.87 -3.85
N GLU A 106 -10.55 -7.68 -3.53
CA GLU A 106 -10.42 -8.93 -2.80
C GLU A 106 -9.42 -9.87 -3.50
N GLY A 107 -8.42 -10.35 -2.76
CA GLY A 107 -7.34 -11.21 -3.27
C GLY A 107 -6.15 -10.47 -3.89
N LYS A 108 -6.17 -9.14 -4.03
CA LYS A 108 -4.99 -8.39 -4.53
C LYS A 108 -3.97 -8.12 -3.43
N LEU A 109 -2.69 -8.23 -3.80
CA LEU A 109 -1.55 -7.77 -3.02
C LEU A 109 -1.03 -6.47 -3.64
N LEU A 110 -1.10 -5.39 -2.88
CA LEU A 110 -0.50 -4.11 -3.24
C LEU A 110 0.86 -3.97 -2.55
N LEU A 111 1.90 -3.64 -3.30
CA LEU A 111 3.23 -3.29 -2.81
C LEU A 111 3.55 -1.85 -3.18
N PHE A 112 4.12 -1.09 -2.25
CA PHE A 112 4.44 0.31 -2.46
C PHE A 112 5.66 0.74 -1.63
N PRO A 113 6.42 1.76 -2.05
CA PRO A 113 7.52 2.30 -1.25
C PRO A 113 7.07 2.75 0.13
N SER A 114 7.72 2.26 1.18
CA SER A 114 7.34 2.53 2.57
C SER A 114 7.40 4.00 2.97
N TYR A 115 8.20 4.80 2.25
CA TYR A 115 8.30 6.24 2.47
C TYR A 115 7.06 7.02 2.00
N LEU A 116 6.23 6.44 1.12
CA LEU A 116 5.04 7.13 0.63
C LEU A 116 4.03 7.31 1.76
N TYR A 117 3.68 8.58 2.02
CA TYR A 117 2.54 8.88 2.87
C TYR A 117 1.29 8.28 2.24
N HIS A 118 0.53 7.56 3.06
CA HIS A 118 -0.72 6.94 2.66
C HIS A 118 -1.75 6.99 3.77
N ALA A 119 -3.01 6.97 3.37
CA ALA A 119 -4.19 6.92 4.25
C ALA A 119 -5.21 5.93 3.66
N VAL A 120 -6.22 5.57 4.43
CA VAL A 120 -7.36 4.79 3.94
C VAL A 120 -8.61 5.64 4.14
N ASP A 121 -9.37 5.85 3.05
CA ASP A 121 -10.68 6.52 3.12
C ASP A 121 -11.64 5.72 4.01
N GLU A 122 -12.68 6.38 4.49
CA GLU A 122 -13.70 5.77 5.33
C GLU A 122 -14.36 4.56 4.65
N ASN A 123 -14.52 3.46 5.38
CA ASN A 123 -15.33 2.33 4.93
C ASN A 123 -16.82 2.71 5.01
N LEU A 124 -17.45 2.96 3.87
CA LEU A 124 -18.87 3.28 3.76
C LEU A 124 -19.74 2.06 3.44
N SER A 125 -19.14 0.88 3.30
CA SER A 125 -19.87 -0.37 3.12
C SER A 125 -20.42 -0.89 4.46
N ASP A 126 -21.37 -1.83 4.39
CA ASP A 126 -21.91 -2.51 5.57
C ASP A 126 -21.08 -3.76 5.97
N GLU A 127 -19.93 -3.97 5.33
CA GLU A 127 -19.04 -5.12 5.59
C GLU A 127 -17.66 -4.67 6.07
N ASP A 128 -17.00 -5.52 6.86
CA ASP A 128 -15.61 -5.29 7.25
C ASP A 128 -14.67 -5.34 6.03
N ARG A 129 -13.74 -4.38 5.97
CA ARG A 129 -12.52 -4.46 5.16
C ARG A 129 -11.43 -5.12 5.97
N ILE A 130 -10.92 -6.25 5.48
CA ILE A 130 -9.91 -7.06 6.16
C ILE A 130 -8.64 -7.05 5.31
N VAL A 131 -7.54 -6.59 5.89
CA VAL A 131 -6.24 -6.47 5.22
C VAL A 131 -5.15 -7.13 6.05
N ILE A 132 -4.24 -7.83 5.38
CA ILE A 132 -2.96 -8.25 5.97
C ILE A 132 -1.89 -7.30 5.43
N SER A 133 -1.19 -6.63 6.34
CA SER A 133 -0.10 -5.72 6.02
C SER A 133 1.22 -6.27 6.53
N PHE A 134 2.31 -5.90 5.85
CA PHE A 134 3.67 -6.27 6.24
C PHE A 134 4.69 -5.30 5.63
N ASN A 135 5.83 -5.15 6.30
CA ASN A 135 6.96 -4.38 5.78
C ASN A 135 8.11 -5.28 5.33
N LEU A 136 8.82 -4.84 4.30
CA LEU A 136 9.96 -5.53 3.70
C LEU A 136 11.25 -4.72 3.87
N ILE A 137 12.33 -5.43 4.18
CA ILE A 137 13.71 -4.91 4.21
C ILE A 137 14.60 -5.77 3.30
N ASN A 138 15.77 -5.25 2.93
CA ASN A 138 16.79 -5.94 2.13
C ASN A 138 18.19 -5.69 2.68
#